data_AF-A0AAW8FG55-F1
#
_entry.id   AF-A0AAW8FG55-F1
#
_cell.length_a   1.000
_cell.length_b   1.000
_cell.length_c   1.000
_cell.angle_alpha   90.00
_cell.angle_beta   90.00
_cell.angle_gamma   90.00
#
_symmetry.space_group_name_H-M   'P 1'
#
loop_
_entity.id
_entity.type
_entity.pdbx_description
1 polymer ?
#
loop_
_entity_poly.entity_id
_entity_poly.type
_entity_poly.pdbx_seq_one_letter_code
_entity_poly.pdbx_strand_id
1 'polypeptide(L)'
;MPDSGDALNRYWHEHGNAAAHLAGPIYSDLLAAAGPAAAPHEAYVALALDLNAARRLINQAGGGLTGGFAVLAQLTSTFDQAARNSGLTPSGWLDASEIAAVIRTAYDPAASAALEQWSSSGRAQAEPAAAGPVVLVEKADRIQTDSAHHATFWIENWPRIETSPGFLHQLLFTSGVRRTLSLTYEPKGLDSALKDVQRRKATVIADAAERQRKGQVDSEEDSVEYADIKQRERQLIAGHADVALTGLLTVSADTDEQLNAACAAIETAAVAALVDLRLLTWQQAEAFTNAALPLARP
;
A
#
# COMPACT_ATOMS: atom_id res chain seq x y z
N MET A 1 -14.55 4.06 18.44
CA MET A 1 -14.70 3.22 17.23
C MET A 1 -15.17 1.87 17.73
N PRO A 2 -16.25 1.27 17.20
CA PRO A 2 -16.64 -0.06 17.66
C PRO A 2 -15.49 -1.00 17.31
N ASP A 3 -15.06 -1.78 18.30
CA ASP A 3 -14.06 -2.83 18.14
C ASP A 3 -14.40 -3.72 16.94
N SER A 4 -13.36 -4.24 16.30
CA SER A 4 -13.45 -5.27 15.26
C SER A 4 -14.42 -6.40 15.65
N GLY A 5 -14.93 -7.12 14.65
CA GLY A 5 -15.70 -8.36 14.88
C GLY A 5 -15.00 -9.35 15.83
N ASP A 6 -13.70 -9.20 16.04
CA ASP A 6 -12.86 -9.99 16.94
C ASP A 6 -13.11 -9.73 18.42
N ALA A 7 -13.50 -8.52 18.86
CA ALA A 7 -13.90 -8.30 20.26
C ALA A 7 -15.23 -9.00 20.58
N LEU A 8 -16.14 -9.06 19.60
CA LEU A 8 -17.39 -9.82 19.68
C LEU A 8 -17.11 -11.34 19.70
N ASN A 9 -16.17 -11.83 18.89
CA ASN A 9 -15.69 -13.22 18.94
C ASN A 9 -15.06 -13.56 20.30
N ARG A 10 -14.21 -12.68 20.83
CA ARG A 10 -13.54 -12.84 22.13
C ARG A 10 -14.55 -12.90 23.27
N TYR A 11 -15.52 -11.98 23.30
CA TYR A 11 -16.62 -12.00 24.26
C TYR A 11 -17.47 -13.27 24.15
N TRP A 12 -17.79 -13.73 22.94
CA TRP A 12 -18.53 -14.98 22.74
C TRP A 12 -17.76 -16.22 23.20
N HIS A 13 -16.45 -16.27 22.97
CA HIS A 13 -15.61 -17.37 23.46
C HIS A 13 -15.52 -17.41 24.98
N GLU A 14 -15.45 -16.25 25.64
CA GLU A 14 -15.33 -16.16 27.09
C GLU A 14 -16.68 -16.28 27.83
N HIS A 15 -17.77 -15.79 27.25
CA HIS A 15 -19.06 -15.64 27.92
C HIS A 15 -20.24 -16.31 27.19
N GLY A 16 -20.02 -16.87 26.00
CA GLY A 16 -21.05 -17.49 25.18
C GLY A 16 -21.50 -18.86 25.72
N ASN A 17 -22.75 -19.22 25.45
CA ASN A 17 -23.29 -20.54 25.76
C ASN A 17 -23.88 -21.18 24.50
N ALA A 18 -23.09 -22.04 23.86
CA ALA A 18 -23.48 -22.76 22.64
C ALA A 18 -24.68 -23.71 22.85
N ALA A 19 -25.01 -24.07 24.09
CA ALA A 19 -26.16 -24.91 24.40
C ALA A 19 -27.50 -24.13 24.49
N ALA A 20 -27.48 -22.81 24.31
CA ALA A 20 -28.68 -21.99 24.26
C ALA A 20 -29.46 -22.25 22.96
N HIS A 21 -30.57 -22.99 23.06
CA HIS A 21 -31.31 -23.60 21.94
C HIS A 21 -31.72 -22.64 20.79
N LEU A 22 -31.90 -21.35 21.07
CA LEU A 22 -32.30 -20.34 20.08
C LEU A 22 -31.25 -19.24 19.88
N ALA A 23 -30.63 -18.77 20.97
CA ALA A 23 -29.67 -17.66 20.90
C ALA A 23 -28.30 -18.09 20.36
N GLY A 24 -27.85 -19.32 20.62
CA GLY A 24 -26.56 -19.82 20.14
C GLY A 24 -26.41 -19.79 18.61
N PRO A 25 -27.31 -20.45 17.86
CA PRO A 25 -27.26 -20.48 16.40
C PRO A 25 -27.45 -19.09 15.77
N ILE A 26 -28.37 -18.27 16.29
CA ILE A 26 -28.64 -16.92 15.77
C ILE A 26 -27.45 -15.99 16.01
N TYR A 27 -26.79 -16.10 17.17
CA TYR A 27 -25.63 -15.27 17.49
C TYR A 27 -24.39 -15.72 16.70
N SER A 28 -24.18 -17.03 16.48
CA SER A 28 -23.13 -17.51 15.58
C SER A 28 -23.36 -17.08 14.13
N ASP A 29 -24.60 -17.10 13.65
CA ASP A 29 -24.95 -16.63 12.30
C ASP A 29 -24.74 -15.11 12.17
N LEU A 30 -25.07 -14.34 13.22
CA LEU A 30 -24.79 -12.90 13.28
C LEU A 30 -23.29 -12.58 13.34
N LEU A 31 -22.50 -13.35 14.09
CA LEU A 31 -21.03 -13.22 14.10
C LEU A 31 -20.42 -13.56 12.74
N ALA A 32 -20.88 -14.64 12.10
CA ALA A 32 -20.46 -15.02 10.76
C ALA A 32 -20.85 -13.96 9.71
N ALA A 33 -22.02 -13.33 9.86
CA ALA A 33 -22.49 -12.26 8.99
C ALA A 33 -21.84 -10.89 9.27
N ALA A 34 -21.47 -10.60 10.53
CA ALA A 34 -20.86 -9.34 10.94
C ALA A 34 -19.33 -9.31 10.77
N GLY A 35 -18.66 -10.47 10.76
CA GLY A 35 -17.22 -10.59 10.55
C GLY A 35 -16.70 -9.87 9.30
N PRO A 36 -17.34 -10.03 8.12
CA PRO A 36 -16.94 -9.32 6.90
C PRO A 36 -17.27 -7.80 6.90
N ALA A 37 -18.20 -7.36 7.76
CA ALA A 37 -18.72 -5.99 7.76
C ALA A 37 -17.94 -5.01 8.66
N ALA A 38 -17.09 -5.53 9.54
CA ALA A 38 -16.29 -4.74 10.48
C ALA A 38 -14.80 -5.10 10.40
N ALA A 39 -14.26 -5.23 9.18
CA ALA A 39 -12.82 -5.34 8.99
C ALA A 39 -12.19 -3.96 9.21
N PRO A 40 -11.39 -3.74 10.28
CA PRO A 40 -10.68 -2.49 10.47
C PRO A 40 -9.71 -2.27 9.30
N HIS A 41 -9.67 -1.04 8.78
CA HIS A 41 -8.61 -0.65 7.84
C HIS A 41 -7.39 -0.23 8.64
N GLU A 42 -6.33 -1.03 8.55
CA GLU A 42 -5.03 -0.70 9.09
C GLU A 42 -4.22 0.09 8.06
N ALA A 43 -3.55 1.14 8.52
CA ALA A 43 -2.69 1.97 7.69
C ALA A 43 -1.29 2.00 8.29
N TYR A 44 -0.31 1.59 7.49
CA TYR A 44 1.09 1.54 7.87
C TYR A 44 1.88 2.58 7.08
N VAL A 45 2.86 3.19 7.74
CA VAL A 45 3.87 4.02 7.09
C VAL A 45 5.23 3.41 7.36
N ALA A 46 5.92 3.04 6.28
CA ALA A 46 7.25 2.49 6.35
C ALA A 46 8.25 3.53 5.82
N LEU A 47 9.31 3.79 6.58
CA LEU A 47 10.37 4.74 6.21
C LEU A 47 11.65 3.97 5.90
N ALA A 48 12.20 4.18 4.69
CA ALA A 48 13.52 3.68 4.30
C ALA A 48 14.55 4.82 4.34
N LEU A 49 15.79 4.47 4.67
CA LEU A 49 16.94 5.36 4.61
C LEU A 49 17.98 4.77 3.66
N ASP A 50 18.30 5.49 2.58
CA ASP A 50 19.47 5.16 1.76
C ASP A 50 20.75 5.51 2.54
N LEU A 51 21.47 4.47 2.97
CA LEU A 51 22.70 4.58 3.74
C LEU A 51 23.83 5.29 2.96
N ASN A 52 23.85 5.18 1.64
CA ASN A 52 24.85 5.82 0.80
C ASN A 52 24.56 7.32 0.69
N ALA A 53 23.31 7.68 0.38
CA ALA A 53 22.89 9.08 0.31
C ALA A 53 23.01 9.78 1.68
N ALA A 54 22.71 9.07 2.78
CA ALA A 54 22.76 9.60 4.14
C ALA A 54 24.15 9.52 4.79
N ARG A 55 25.19 9.06 4.09
CA ARG A 55 26.52 8.77 4.66
C ARG A 55 27.10 9.92 5.49
N ARG A 56 26.92 11.16 5.06
CA ARG A 56 27.40 12.35 5.81
C ARG A 56 26.74 12.47 7.18
N LEU A 57 25.41 12.32 7.24
CA LEU A 57 24.65 12.39 8.49
C LEU A 57 24.98 11.21 9.40
N ILE A 58 25.09 10.01 8.82
CA ILE A 58 25.47 8.79 9.53
C ILE A 58 26.84 8.95 10.20
N ASN A 59 27.84 9.47 9.47
CA ASN A 59 29.17 9.73 10.02
C ASN A 59 29.15 10.77 11.14
N GLN A 60 28.32 11.81 11.03
CA GLN A 60 28.13 12.81 12.09
C GLN A 60 27.47 12.23 13.35
N ALA A 61 26.62 11.21 13.17
CA ALA A 61 25.93 10.50 14.25
C ALA A 61 26.75 9.33 14.85
N GLY A 62 28.05 9.24 14.58
CA GLY A 62 28.95 8.21 15.13
C GLY A 62 29.33 7.10 14.15
N GLY A 63 28.82 7.13 12.92
CA GLY A 63 29.18 6.21 11.85
C GLY A 63 28.57 4.81 11.97
N GLY A 64 28.79 3.99 10.94
CA GLY A 64 28.30 2.61 10.88
C GLY A 64 26.78 2.47 11.02
N LEU A 65 26.33 1.30 11.49
CA LEU A 65 24.91 1.01 11.70
C LEU A 65 24.33 1.84 12.86
N THR A 66 25.10 2.09 13.92
CA THR A 66 24.65 2.92 15.05
C THR A 66 24.29 4.33 14.61
N GLY A 67 25.12 4.97 13.79
CA GLY A 67 24.82 6.26 13.19
C GLY A 67 23.61 6.20 12.24
N GLY A 68 23.45 5.10 11.49
CA GLY A 68 22.27 4.83 10.68
C GLY A 68 20.98 4.81 11.49
N PHE A 69 20.95 4.05 12.58
CA PHE A 69 19.81 3.99 13.50
C PHE A 69 19.55 5.33 14.18
N ALA A 70 20.58 6.10 14.54
CA ALA A 70 20.40 7.44 15.09
C ALA A 70 19.74 8.40 14.09
N VAL A 71 20.14 8.34 12.81
CA VAL A 71 19.49 9.13 11.75
C VAL A 71 18.05 8.67 11.54
N LEU A 72 17.77 7.36 11.53
CA LEU A 72 16.42 6.83 11.41
C LEU A 72 15.53 7.20 12.60
N ALA A 73 16.06 7.20 13.82
CA ALA A 73 15.35 7.66 15.02
C ALA A 73 14.97 9.14 14.94
N GLN A 74 15.85 9.97 14.38
CA GLN A 74 15.53 11.38 14.14
C GLN A 74 14.45 11.55 13.06
N LEU A 75 14.49 10.75 12.00
CA LEU A 75 13.50 10.77 10.92
C LEU A 75 12.12 10.35 11.43
N THR A 76 12.03 9.26 12.17
CA THR A 76 10.79 8.76 12.77
C THR A 76 10.18 9.79 13.74
N SER A 77 10.99 10.42 14.59
CA SER A 77 10.52 11.51 15.46
C SER A 77 10.00 12.73 14.69
N THR A 78 10.66 13.10 13.60
CA THR A 78 10.24 14.20 12.73
C THR A 78 8.92 13.87 12.02
N PHE A 79 8.78 12.63 11.55
CA PHE A 79 7.55 12.13 10.96
C PHE A 79 6.38 12.18 11.96
N ASP A 80 6.59 11.71 13.20
CA ASP A 80 5.55 11.71 14.23
C ASP A 80 5.05 13.13 14.54
N GLN A 81 5.95 14.11 14.58
CA GLN A 81 5.58 15.52 14.74
C GLN A 81 4.77 16.04 13.55
N ALA A 82 5.21 15.74 12.32
CA ALA A 82 4.51 16.16 11.11
C ALA A 82 3.11 15.54 11.01
N ALA A 83 2.97 14.25 11.31
CA ALA A 83 1.70 13.54 11.34
C ALA A 83 0.74 14.13 12.38
N ARG A 84 1.22 14.45 13.59
CA ARG A 84 0.39 15.11 14.61
C ARG A 84 -0.06 16.50 14.18
N ASN A 85 0.83 17.27 13.55
CA ASN A 85 0.51 18.60 13.03
C ASN A 85 -0.51 18.56 11.88
N SER A 86 -0.59 17.45 11.14
CA SER A 86 -1.62 17.21 10.13
C SER A 86 -2.92 16.63 10.69
N GLY A 87 -3.05 16.49 12.01
CA GLY A 87 -4.24 15.97 12.68
C GLY A 87 -4.32 14.44 12.73
N LEU A 88 -3.25 13.73 12.37
CA LEU A 88 -3.16 12.28 12.51
C LEU A 88 -2.70 11.89 13.91
N THR A 89 -3.15 10.72 14.38
CA THR A 89 -2.75 10.15 15.67
C THR A 89 -2.12 8.78 15.47
N PRO A 90 -0.83 8.68 15.10
CA PRO A 90 -0.14 7.39 14.97
C PRO A 90 -0.18 6.61 16.29
N SER A 91 -0.42 5.30 16.21
CA SER A 91 -0.48 4.37 17.35
C SER A 91 0.90 3.98 17.90
N GLY A 92 1.97 4.42 17.23
CA GLY A 92 3.37 4.14 17.56
C GLY A 92 4.08 3.34 16.48
N TRP A 93 5.39 3.16 16.66
CA TRP A 93 6.22 2.32 15.80
C TRP A 93 6.07 0.86 16.19
N LEU A 94 5.94 -0.02 15.19
CA LEU A 94 5.84 -1.45 15.42
C LEU A 94 7.20 -2.03 15.85
N ASP A 95 7.17 -2.92 16.82
CA ASP A 95 8.33 -3.75 17.18
C ASP A 95 8.52 -4.93 16.20
N ALA A 96 9.60 -5.68 16.37
CA ALA A 96 9.93 -6.79 15.48
C ALA A 96 8.86 -7.91 15.47
N SER A 97 8.20 -8.15 16.61
CA SER A 97 7.17 -9.18 16.75
C SER A 97 5.83 -8.75 16.16
N GLU A 98 5.50 -7.46 16.27
CA GLU A 98 4.34 -6.85 15.63
C GLU A 98 4.53 -6.83 14.10
N ILE A 99 5.72 -6.43 13.60
CA ILE A 99 6.04 -6.50 12.16
C ILE A 99 5.91 -7.94 11.66
N ALA A 100 6.44 -8.92 12.41
CA ALA A 100 6.33 -10.32 12.06
C ALA A 100 4.87 -10.79 11.98
N ALA A 101 4.01 -10.32 12.88
CA ALA A 101 2.59 -10.61 12.84
C ALA A 101 1.91 -10.02 11.60
N VAL A 102 2.22 -8.76 11.24
CA VAL A 102 1.67 -8.14 10.02
C VAL A 102 2.11 -8.88 8.76
N ILE A 103 3.37 -9.32 8.68
CA ILE A 103 3.83 -10.15 7.57
C ILE A 103 3.09 -11.49 7.55
N ARG A 104 2.95 -12.14 8.72
CA ARG A 104 2.27 -13.42 8.84
C ARG A 104 0.80 -13.33 8.42
N THR A 105 0.07 -12.31 8.86
CA THR A 105 -1.35 -12.12 8.50
C THR A 105 -1.55 -11.67 7.05
N ALA A 106 -0.56 -11.02 6.44
CA ALA A 106 -0.60 -10.74 5.01
C ALA A 106 -0.61 -12.05 4.20
N TYR A 107 0.31 -12.98 4.51
CA TYR A 107 0.40 -14.28 3.84
C TYR A 107 -0.68 -15.28 4.29
N ASP A 108 -1.05 -15.28 5.56
CA ASP A 108 -1.99 -16.22 6.18
C ASP A 108 -3.08 -15.44 6.95
N PRO A 109 -4.09 -14.88 6.25
CA PRO A 109 -5.12 -14.09 6.90
C PRO A 109 -5.93 -14.86 7.95
N ALA A 110 -6.04 -16.18 7.83
CA ALA A 110 -6.72 -17.01 8.83
C ALA A 110 -5.98 -17.03 10.19
N ALA A 111 -4.68 -16.70 10.23
CA ALA A 111 -3.91 -16.64 11.47
C ALA A 111 -4.23 -15.40 12.34
N SER A 112 -4.89 -14.37 11.79
CA SER A 112 -5.10 -13.08 12.47
C SER A 112 -5.76 -13.23 13.85
N ALA A 113 -6.89 -13.95 13.90
CA ALA A 113 -7.64 -14.13 15.16
C ALA A 113 -6.82 -14.86 16.23
N ALA A 114 -6.03 -15.86 15.84
CA ALA A 114 -5.16 -16.58 16.76
C ALA A 114 -4.03 -15.67 17.29
N LEU A 115 -3.36 -14.93 16.40
CA LEU A 115 -2.25 -14.04 16.79
C LEU A 115 -2.69 -12.93 17.75
N GLU A 116 -3.91 -12.40 17.59
CA GLU A 116 -4.47 -11.43 18.53
C GLU A 116 -4.83 -12.07 19.88
N GLN A 117 -5.43 -13.26 19.88
CA GLN A 117 -5.88 -13.94 21.10
C GLN A 117 -4.74 -14.22 22.07
N TRP A 118 -3.56 -14.58 21.55
CA TRP A 118 -2.39 -14.94 22.37
C TRP A 118 -1.50 -13.74 22.71
N SER A 119 -1.88 -12.53 22.30
CA SER A 119 -1.10 -11.32 22.59
C SER A 119 -1.30 -10.83 24.02
N SER A 120 -0.18 -10.69 24.74
CA SER A 120 -0.16 -10.05 26.06
C SER A 120 -0.34 -8.52 26.01
N SER A 121 -0.04 -7.89 24.88
CA SER A 121 -0.13 -6.43 24.65
C SER A 121 -1.45 -6.00 24.02
N GLY A 122 -2.30 -6.95 23.64
CA GLY A 122 -3.53 -6.70 22.89
C GLY A 122 -3.31 -6.40 21.40
N ARG A 123 -2.07 -6.55 20.90
CA ARG A 123 -1.72 -6.40 19.48
C ARG A 123 -1.13 -7.70 18.94
N ALA A 124 -1.50 -8.12 17.74
CA ALA A 124 -0.98 -9.35 17.15
C ALA A 124 0.56 -9.38 17.17
N GLN A 125 1.13 -10.50 17.65
CA GLN A 125 2.58 -10.70 17.75
C GLN A 125 2.95 -12.08 17.23
N ALA A 126 4.03 -12.16 16.47
CA ALA A 126 4.58 -13.43 15.97
C ALA A 126 6.11 -13.46 16.16
N GLU A 127 6.68 -14.66 16.13
CA GLU A 127 8.14 -14.80 16.13
C GLU A 127 8.70 -14.37 14.77
N PRO A 128 9.71 -13.47 14.70
CA PRO A 128 10.27 -13.01 13.42
C PRO A 128 10.77 -14.13 12.51
N ALA A 129 11.25 -15.24 13.08
CA ALA A 129 11.68 -16.41 12.31
C ALA A 129 10.52 -17.16 11.63
N ALA A 130 9.27 -16.95 12.10
CA ALA A 130 8.05 -17.58 11.61
C ALA A 130 7.10 -16.57 10.92
N ALA A 131 7.60 -15.41 10.51
CA ALA A 131 6.81 -14.36 9.87
C ALA A 131 6.30 -14.75 8.48
N GLY A 132 7.10 -15.51 7.72
CA GLY A 132 6.76 -15.92 6.35
C GLY A 132 5.69 -17.02 6.29
N PRO A 133 5.20 -17.34 5.07
CA PRO A 133 4.31 -18.46 4.85
C PRO A 133 5.04 -19.80 5.02
N VAL A 134 4.31 -20.86 5.35
CA VAL A 134 4.84 -22.24 5.31
C VAL A 134 4.89 -22.73 3.87
N VAL A 135 3.87 -22.40 3.08
CA VAL A 135 3.75 -22.76 1.67
C VAL A 135 3.50 -21.51 0.85
N LEU A 136 4.26 -21.37 -0.24
CA LEU A 136 3.99 -20.39 -1.29
C LEU A 136 4.07 -21.09 -2.64
N VAL A 137 2.98 -21.04 -3.39
CA VAL A 137 2.89 -21.57 -4.75
C VAL A 137 2.53 -20.43 -5.68
N GLU A 138 3.44 -20.08 -6.58
CA GLU A 138 3.19 -19.08 -7.61
C GLU A 138 2.55 -19.71 -8.85
N LYS A 139 1.44 -19.13 -9.30
CA LYS A 139 0.80 -19.37 -10.59
C LYS A 139 1.02 -18.14 -11.47
N ALA A 140 0.63 -18.22 -12.74
CA ALA A 140 0.84 -17.14 -13.70
C ALA A 140 0.18 -15.81 -13.27
N ASP A 141 -0.97 -15.86 -12.62
CA ASP A 141 -1.85 -14.71 -12.36
C ASP A 141 -2.11 -14.47 -10.86
N ARG A 142 -1.62 -15.35 -9.99
CA ARG A 142 -1.82 -15.29 -8.53
C ARG A 142 -0.72 -16.06 -7.79
N ILE A 143 -0.61 -15.82 -6.49
CA ILE A 143 0.02 -16.77 -5.56
C ILE A 143 -1.03 -17.45 -4.69
N GLN A 144 -0.74 -18.67 -4.27
CA GLN A 144 -1.45 -19.35 -3.19
C GLN A 144 -0.49 -19.50 -2.01
N THR A 145 -0.95 -19.10 -0.85
CA THR A 145 -0.24 -19.16 0.43
C THR A 145 -1.10 -19.93 1.42
N ASP A 146 -0.52 -20.29 2.56
CA ASP A 146 -1.12 -21.04 3.67
C ASP A 146 -2.66 -21.13 3.65
N SER A 147 -3.37 -20.03 3.92
CA SER A 147 -4.84 -20.00 3.94
C SER A 147 -5.51 -19.19 2.83
N ALA A 148 -4.75 -18.61 1.89
CA ALA A 148 -5.29 -17.62 0.97
C ALA A 148 -4.73 -17.68 -0.45
N HIS A 149 -5.50 -17.11 -1.37
CA HIS A 149 -5.15 -16.89 -2.76
C HIS A 149 -5.04 -15.38 -2.99
N HIS A 150 -3.96 -14.93 -3.61
CA HIS A 150 -3.66 -13.52 -3.79
C HIS A 150 -3.35 -13.16 -5.24
N ALA A 151 -3.92 -12.06 -5.72
CA ALA A 151 -3.59 -11.48 -7.01
C ALA A 151 -3.12 -10.03 -6.81
N THR A 152 -1.97 -9.67 -7.39
CA THR A 152 -1.38 -8.35 -7.28
C THR A 152 -1.37 -7.62 -8.61
N PHE A 153 -1.88 -6.40 -8.58
CA PHE A 153 -1.97 -5.46 -9.68
C PHE A 153 -0.99 -4.32 -9.46
N TRP A 154 -0.45 -3.77 -10.56
CA TRP A 154 0.13 -2.44 -10.57
C TRP A 154 -0.92 -1.42 -11.02
N ILE A 155 -0.77 -0.18 -10.55
CA ILE A 155 -1.52 0.96 -11.07
C ILE A 155 -0.74 1.50 -12.27
N GLU A 156 -1.23 1.23 -13.48
CA GLU A 156 -0.58 1.63 -14.74
C GLU A 156 -0.70 3.11 -14.99
N ASN A 157 -1.92 3.63 -14.82
CA ASN A 157 -2.20 5.03 -14.99
C ASN A 157 -3.01 5.55 -13.80
N TRP A 158 -2.58 6.71 -13.32
CA TRP A 158 -3.33 7.54 -12.39
C TRP A 158 -4.33 8.43 -13.14
N PRO A 159 -5.33 9.02 -12.47
CA PRO A 159 -6.30 9.89 -13.12
C PRO A 159 -5.59 11.03 -13.85
N ARG A 160 -5.91 11.20 -15.14
CA ARG A 160 -5.34 12.26 -15.99
C ARG A 160 -6.03 13.63 -15.84
N ILE A 161 -7.06 13.68 -14.99
CA ILE A 161 -7.81 14.89 -14.69
C ILE A 161 -7.66 15.24 -13.21
N GLU A 162 -7.92 16.50 -12.87
CA GLU A 162 -7.98 16.90 -11.47
C GLU A 162 -9.10 16.13 -10.76
N THR A 163 -8.75 15.45 -9.67
CA THR A 163 -9.68 14.62 -8.89
C THR A 163 -9.73 15.06 -7.44
N SER A 164 -10.83 14.74 -6.77
CA SER A 164 -10.94 14.99 -5.33
C SER A 164 -9.90 14.15 -4.56
N PRO A 165 -9.44 14.60 -3.38
CA PRO A 165 -8.53 13.82 -2.53
C PRO A 165 -9.04 12.41 -2.19
N GLY A 166 -10.35 12.17 -2.26
CA GLY A 166 -10.99 10.89 -2.00
C GLY A 166 -11.20 9.99 -3.21
N PHE A 167 -10.55 10.23 -4.36
CA PHE A 167 -10.81 9.47 -5.59
C PHE A 167 -10.60 7.94 -5.44
N LEU A 168 -9.68 7.53 -4.56
CA LEU A 168 -9.43 6.11 -4.25
C LEU A 168 -10.47 5.47 -3.33
N HIS A 169 -11.47 6.22 -2.85
CA HIS A 169 -12.45 5.71 -1.89
C HIS A 169 -13.17 4.45 -2.40
N GLN A 170 -13.57 4.44 -3.68
CA GLN A 170 -14.28 3.28 -4.26
C GLN A 170 -13.41 2.03 -4.30
N LEU A 171 -12.11 2.20 -4.52
CA LEU A 171 -11.13 1.12 -4.53
C LEU A 171 -10.80 0.64 -3.11
N LEU A 172 -10.59 1.58 -2.18
CA LEU A 172 -10.20 1.30 -0.81
C LEU A 172 -11.32 0.71 0.04
N PHE A 173 -12.59 0.99 -0.30
CA PHE A 173 -13.77 0.57 0.46
C PHE A 173 -14.74 -0.28 -0.37
N THR A 174 -14.25 -1.00 -1.39
CA THR A 174 -15.06 -2.02 -2.08
C THR A 174 -15.65 -2.98 -1.04
N SER A 175 -16.90 -3.42 -1.18
CA SER A 175 -17.52 -4.30 -0.17
C SER A 175 -17.05 -5.75 -0.35
N GLY A 176 -16.80 -6.47 0.74
CA GLY A 176 -16.58 -7.92 0.72
C GLY A 176 -15.27 -8.40 0.07
N VAL A 177 -14.31 -7.50 -0.18
CA VAL A 177 -13.01 -7.85 -0.77
C VAL A 177 -11.89 -7.56 0.22
N ARG A 178 -11.03 -8.54 0.55
CA ARG A 178 -9.81 -8.26 1.32
C ARG A 178 -8.75 -7.69 0.37
N ARG A 179 -8.20 -6.52 0.69
CA ARG A 179 -7.23 -5.83 -0.17
C ARG A 179 -6.16 -5.09 0.61
N THR A 180 -4.99 -4.94 -0.01
CA THR A 180 -3.93 -4.06 0.46
C THR A 180 -3.53 -3.14 -0.69
N LEU A 181 -3.61 -1.83 -0.47
CA LEU A 181 -3.10 -0.82 -1.38
C LEU A 181 -1.80 -0.26 -0.81
N SER A 182 -0.70 -0.37 -1.57
CA SER A 182 0.58 0.23 -1.23
C SER A 182 0.93 1.35 -2.19
N LEU A 183 1.24 2.52 -1.63
CA LEU A 183 1.69 3.70 -2.36
C LEU A 183 3.14 3.99 -1.96
N THR A 184 4.05 3.83 -2.91
CA THR A 184 5.46 4.18 -2.73
C THR A 184 5.70 5.55 -3.31
N TYR A 185 6.13 6.48 -2.44
CA TYR A 185 6.53 7.83 -2.80
C TYR A 185 8.05 7.91 -2.82
N GLU A 186 8.63 8.21 -3.98
CA GLU A 186 10.07 8.42 -4.16
C GLU A 186 10.32 9.91 -4.45
N PRO A 187 10.75 10.70 -3.43
CA PRO A 187 11.05 12.11 -3.63
C PRO A 187 12.27 12.28 -4.54
N LYS A 188 12.15 13.14 -5.55
CA LYS A 188 13.26 13.50 -6.44
C LYS A 188 13.90 14.79 -5.96
N GLY A 189 15.24 14.82 -5.95
CA GLY A 189 15.98 16.04 -5.68
C GLY A 189 15.65 17.13 -6.70
N LEU A 190 15.46 18.38 -6.25
CA LEU A 190 15.04 19.52 -7.09
C LEU A 190 15.90 19.67 -8.35
N ASP A 191 17.23 19.59 -8.22
CA ASP A 191 18.15 19.72 -9.35
C ASP A 191 17.97 18.59 -10.38
N SER A 192 17.72 17.36 -9.91
CA SER A 192 17.48 16.21 -10.77
C SER A 192 16.14 16.35 -11.49
N ALA A 193 15.10 16.78 -10.77
CA ALA A 193 13.78 17.03 -11.33
C ALA A 193 13.79 18.13 -12.40
N LEU A 194 14.47 19.26 -12.14
CA LEU A 194 14.62 20.35 -13.12
C LEU A 194 15.38 19.90 -14.36
N LYS A 195 16.46 19.10 -14.21
CA LYS A 195 17.19 18.52 -15.35
C LYS A 195 16.32 17.56 -16.17
N ASP A 196 15.51 16.72 -15.52
CA ASP A 196 14.59 15.82 -16.22
C ASP A 196 13.54 16.60 -17.01
N VAL A 197 12.94 17.65 -16.42
CA VAL A 197 12.00 18.54 -17.10
C VAL A 197 12.66 19.23 -18.29
N GLN A 198 13.87 19.79 -18.13
CA GLN A 198 14.60 20.43 -19.23
C GLN A 198 14.90 19.45 -20.36
N ARG A 199 15.30 18.22 -20.03
CA ARG A 199 15.55 17.16 -21.02
C ARG A 199 14.29 16.81 -21.81
N ARG A 200 13.17 16.54 -21.12
CA ARG A 200 11.89 16.22 -21.78
C ARG A 200 11.40 17.37 -22.66
N LYS A 201 11.48 18.60 -22.15
CA LYS A 201 11.12 19.81 -22.91
C LYS A 201 11.96 19.96 -24.18
N ALA A 202 13.27 19.67 -24.11
CA ALA A 202 14.14 19.68 -25.29
C ALA A 202 13.76 18.60 -26.30
N THR A 203 13.40 17.39 -25.85
CA THR A 203 12.90 16.30 -26.71
C THR A 203 11.62 16.71 -27.44
N VAL A 204 10.59 17.18 -26.72
CA VAL A 204 9.31 17.61 -27.32
C VAL A 204 9.51 18.74 -28.34
N ILE A 205 10.36 19.71 -28.04
CA ILE A 205 10.67 20.81 -28.98
C ILE A 205 11.41 20.29 -30.23
N ALA A 206 12.36 19.36 -30.06
CA ALA A 206 13.10 18.77 -31.18
C ALA A 206 12.17 17.94 -32.08
N ASP A 207 11.30 17.13 -31.49
CA ASP A 207 10.33 16.31 -32.20
C ASP A 207 9.32 17.19 -32.97
N ALA A 208 8.82 18.25 -32.35
CA ALA A 208 7.94 19.23 -33.00
C ALA A 208 8.65 19.93 -34.18
N ALA A 209 9.92 20.32 -34.02
CA ALA A 209 10.70 20.91 -35.10
C ALA A 209 10.94 19.93 -36.26
N GLU A 210 11.15 18.64 -35.96
CA GLU A 210 11.28 17.61 -36.99
C GLU A 210 9.96 17.38 -37.74
N ARG A 211 8.83 17.35 -37.02
CA ARG A 211 7.49 17.24 -37.63
C ARG A 211 7.18 18.42 -38.53
N GLN A 212 7.46 19.63 -38.07
CA GLN A 212 7.31 20.84 -38.87
C GLN A 212 8.15 20.78 -40.15
N ARG A 213 9.40 20.29 -40.07
CA ARG A 213 10.26 20.07 -41.24
C ARG A 213 9.67 19.03 -42.21
N LYS A 214 8.98 18.01 -41.69
CA LYS A 214 8.29 16.96 -42.48
C LYS A 214 6.90 17.40 -42.97
N GLY A 215 6.43 18.61 -42.64
CA GLY A 215 5.10 19.11 -42.98
C GLY A 215 3.96 18.41 -42.24
N GLN A 216 4.25 17.76 -41.12
CA GLN A 216 3.23 17.14 -40.26
C GLN A 216 2.60 18.20 -39.35
N VAL A 217 1.30 18.06 -39.10
CA VAL A 217 0.54 18.94 -38.20
C VAL A 217 0.69 18.41 -36.77
N ASP A 218 0.92 19.31 -35.81
CA ASP A 218 0.97 18.96 -34.39
C ASP A 218 -0.39 18.44 -33.92
N SER A 219 -0.37 17.43 -33.06
CA SER A 219 -1.58 16.87 -32.47
C SER A 219 -1.98 17.64 -31.20
N GLU A 220 -3.24 17.49 -30.78
CA GLU A 220 -3.68 17.98 -29.47
C GLU A 220 -2.94 17.28 -28.32
N GLU A 221 -2.55 16.02 -28.50
CA GLU A 221 -1.76 15.26 -27.53
C GLU A 221 -0.40 15.91 -27.29
N ASP A 222 0.29 16.36 -28.34
CA ASP A 222 1.57 17.09 -28.24
C ASP A 222 1.41 18.42 -27.47
N SER A 223 0.30 19.11 -27.70
CA SER A 223 0.00 20.38 -27.04
C SER A 223 -0.27 20.19 -25.54
N VAL A 224 -0.97 19.12 -25.17
CA VAL A 224 -1.21 18.73 -23.78
C VAL A 224 0.09 18.31 -23.10
N GLU A 225 0.89 17.45 -23.73
CA GLU A 225 2.18 17.00 -23.17
C GLU A 225 3.10 18.20 -22.88
N TYR A 226 3.19 19.15 -23.81
CA TYR A 226 3.99 20.36 -23.61
C TYR A 226 3.45 21.26 -22.50
N ALA A 227 2.12 21.36 -22.36
CA ALA A 227 1.49 22.10 -21.27
C ALA A 227 1.78 21.45 -19.90
N ASP A 228 1.72 20.13 -19.81
CA ASP A 228 2.02 19.36 -18.59
C ASP A 228 3.48 19.55 -18.15
N ILE A 229 4.43 19.51 -19.10
CA ILE A 229 5.85 19.78 -18.83
C ILE A 229 6.03 21.19 -18.27
N LYS A 230 5.38 22.20 -18.86
CA LYS A 230 5.43 23.59 -18.36
C LYS A 230 4.80 23.73 -16.98
N GLN A 231 3.71 23.05 -16.72
CA GLN A 231 3.07 23.08 -15.41
C GLN A 231 3.98 22.45 -14.34
N ARG A 232 4.59 21.30 -14.65
CA ARG A 232 5.58 20.65 -13.78
C ARG A 232 6.79 21.55 -13.51
N GLU A 233 7.31 22.25 -14.53
CA GLU A 233 8.40 23.23 -14.39
C GLU A 233 8.00 24.37 -13.43
N ARG A 234 6.80 24.94 -13.59
CA ARG A 234 6.27 26.00 -12.72
C ARG A 234 6.11 25.52 -11.27
N GLN A 235 5.58 24.32 -11.07
CA GLN A 235 5.40 23.74 -9.74
C GLN A 235 6.74 23.57 -9.03
N LEU A 236 7.76 23.05 -9.73
CA LEU A 236 9.11 22.93 -9.19
C LEU A 236 9.72 24.29 -8.79
N ILE A 237 9.55 25.32 -9.64
CA ILE A 237 10.03 26.68 -9.33
C ILE A 237 9.29 27.29 -8.13
N ALA A 238 8.00 26.99 -7.98
CA ALA A 238 7.20 27.41 -6.83
C ALA A 238 7.56 26.68 -5.52
N GLY A 239 8.52 25.75 -5.55
CA GLY A 239 9.00 25.02 -4.38
C GLY A 239 8.24 23.73 -4.09
N HIS A 240 7.36 23.27 -4.99
CA HIS A 240 6.76 21.94 -4.85
C HIS A 240 7.79 20.84 -5.09
N ALA A 241 7.74 19.80 -4.26
CA ALA A 241 8.57 18.62 -4.44
C ALA A 241 8.03 17.74 -5.59
N ASP A 242 8.93 17.22 -6.42
CA ASP A 242 8.62 16.22 -7.43
C ASP A 242 8.76 14.83 -6.81
N VAL A 243 7.70 14.03 -6.89
CA VAL A 243 7.62 12.72 -6.23
C VAL A 243 7.15 11.72 -7.27
N ALA A 244 7.94 10.66 -7.48
CA ALA A 244 7.45 9.52 -8.25
C ALA A 244 6.51 8.71 -7.35
N LEU A 245 5.35 8.35 -7.90
CA LEU A 245 4.31 7.59 -7.22
C LEU A 245 4.13 6.25 -7.90
N THR A 246 4.38 5.17 -7.17
CA THR A 246 4.10 3.80 -7.60
C THR A 246 2.96 3.25 -6.75
N GLY A 247 1.94 2.70 -7.40
CA GLY A 247 0.81 2.06 -6.72
C GLY A 247 0.75 0.57 -7.00
N LEU A 248 0.61 -0.24 -5.95
CA LEU A 248 0.34 -1.67 -6.06
C LEU A 248 -0.91 -2.01 -5.26
N LEU A 249 -1.72 -2.92 -5.78
CA LEU A 249 -2.94 -3.38 -5.14
C LEU A 249 -2.95 -4.91 -5.12
N THR A 250 -2.96 -5.49 -3.92
CA THR A 250 -3.15 -6.93 -3.73
C THR A 250 -4.58 -7.20 -3.30
N VAL A 251 -5.21 -8.16 -3.96
CA VAL A 251 -6.52 -8.72 -3.62
C VAL A 251 -6.32 -10.11 -3.06
N SER A 252 -7.02 -10.45 -1.97
CA SER A 252 -6.90 -11.74 -1.27
C SER A 252 -8.27 -12.37 -1.07
N ALA A 253 -8.36 -13.69 -1.20
CA ALA A 253 -9.57 -14.46 -0.91
C ALA A 253 -9.24 -15.88 -0.45
N ASP A 254 -10.22 -16.60 0.10
CA ASP A 254 -10.01 -17.93 0.67
C ASP A 254 -10.06 -19.03 -0.40
N THR A 255 -10.66 -18.75 -1.57
CA THR A 255 -10.71 -19.69 -2.72
C THR A 255 -10.40 -19.00 -4.04
N ASP A 256 -10.05 -19.80 -5.06
CA ASP A 256 -9.79 -19.30 -6.42
C ASP A 256 -11.03 -18.61 -7.05
N GLU A 257 -12.23 -19.12 -6.81
CA GLU A 257 -13.49 -18.53 -7.31
C GLU A 257 -13.78 -17.20 -6.63
N GLN A 258 -13.59 -17.12 -5.31
CA GLN A 258 -13.76 -15.88 -4.56
C GLN A 258 -12.74 -14.83 -4.98
N LEU A 259 -11.48 -15.24 -5.24
CA LEU A 259 -10.45 -14.34 -5.74
C LEU A 259 -10.84 -13.75 -7.09
N ASN A 260 -11.33 -14.58 -8.02
CA ASN A 260 -11.78 -14.10 -9.33
C ASN A 260 -12.91 -13.08 -9.22
N ALA A 261 -13.90 -13.34 -8.36
CA ALA A 261 -14.99 -12.41 -8.10
C ALA A 261 -14.50 -11.10 -7.47
N ALA A 262 -13.57 -11.19 -6.51
CA ALA A 262 -12.98 -10.04 -5.84
C ALA A 262 -12.14 -9.18 -6.81
N CYS A 263 -11.35 -9.80 -7.69
CA CYS A 263 -10.61 -9.10 -8.73
C CYS A 263 -11.54 -8.34 -9.68
N ALA A 264 -12.62 -8.96 -10.16
CA ALA A 264 -13.59 -8.31 -11.03
C ALA A 264 -14.27 -7.10 -10.37
N ALA A 265 -14.58 -7.21 -9.07
CA ALA A 265 -15.13 -6.10 -8.29
C ALA A 265 -14.12 -4.94 -8.18
N ILE A 266 -12.84 -5.25 -7.96
CA ILE A 266 -11.75 -4.27 -7.87
C ILE A 266 -11.48 -3.58 -9.20
N GLU A 267 -11.48 -4.32 -10.31
CA GLU A 267 -11.36 -3.74 -11.65
C GLU A 267 -12.50 -2.78 -11.96
N THR A 268 -13.72 -3.13 -11.55
CA THR A 268 -14.89 -2.23 -11.67
C THR A 268 -14.71 -0.96 -10.81
N ALA A 269 -14.22 -1.11 -9.58
CA ALA A 269 -13.95 0.01 -8.69
C ALA A 269 -12.80 0.91 -9.19
N ALA A 270 -11.80 0.33 -9.85
CA ALA A 270 -10.69 1.05 -10.47
C ALA A 270 -11.15 1.98 -11.59
N VAL A 271 -12.05 1.50 -12.47
CA VAL A 271 -12.67 2.33 -13.50
C VAL A 271 -13.41 3.52 -12.88
N ALA A 272 -14.15 3.31 -11.79
CA ALA A 272 -14.84 4.39 -11.08
C ALA A 272 -13.88 5.40 -10.42
N ALA A 273 -12.69 4.94 -10.01
CA ALA A 273 -11.62 5.77 -9.48
C ALA A 273 -10.71 6.39 -10.57
N LEU A 274 -11.01 6.16 -11.86
CA LEU A 274 -10.21 6.62 -13.01
C LEU A 274 -8.74 6.15 -12.96
N VAL A 275 -8.52 4.96 -12.41
CA VAL A 275 -7.20 4.30 -12.39
C VAL A 275 -7.21 3.07 -13.27
N ASP A 276 -6.11 2.86 -13.99
CA ASP A 276 -5.93 1.65 -14.80
C ASP A 276 -5.12 0.64 -13.98
N LEU A 277 -5.68 -0.56 -13.79
CA LEU A 277 -5.00 -1.66 -13.13
C LEU A 277 -4.45 -2.64 -14.17
N ARG A 278 -3.24 -3.13 -13.92
CA ARG A 278 -2.65 -4.22 -14.70
C ARG A 278 -2.17 -5.32 -13.79
N LEU A 279 -2.65 -6.54 -14.03
CA LEU A 279 -2.21 -7.72 -13.31
C LEU A 279 -0.75 -8.02 -13.63
N LEU A 280 0.08 -8.19 -12.60
CA LEU A 280 1.52 -8.47 -12.73
C LEU A 280 1.77 -9.96 -12.98
N THR A 281 1.43 -10.44 -14.18
CA THR A 281 1.55 -11.86 -14.51
C THR A 281 3.01 -12.34 -14.44
N TRP A 282 3.23 -13.55 -13.92
CA TRP A 282 4.54 -14.18 -13.70
C TRP A 282 5.48 -13.44 -12.75
N GLN A 283 4.96 -12.49 -11.97
CA GLN A 283 5.72 -11.70 -10.98
C GLN A 283 4.94 -11.56 -9.67
N GLN A 284 4.01 -12.48 -9.40
CA GLN A 284 3.03 -12.36 -8.33
C GLN A 284 3.66 -12.48 -6.95
N ALA A 285 4.65 -13.36 -6.76
CA ALA A 285 5.31 -13.52 -5.46
C ALA A 285 6.10 -12.26 -5.05
N GLU A 286 6.88 -11.71 -5.99
CA GLU A 286 7.62 -10.47 -5.78
C GLU A 286 6.66 -9.29 -5.62
N ALA A 287 5.66 -9.17 -6.50
CA ALA A 287 4.65 -8.12 -6.44
C ALA A 287 3.87 -8.14 -5.12
N PHE A 288 3.49 -9.32 -4.63
CA PHE A 288 2.81 -9.48 -3.35
C PHE A 288 3.70 -9.02 -2.20
N THR A 289 4.95 -9.48 -2.14
CA THR A 289 5.92 -9.08 -1.09
C THR A 289 6.06 -7.56 -1.04
N ASN A 290 6.07 -6.95 -2.22
CA ASN A 290 6.14 -5.53 -2.43
C ASN A 290 4.85 -4.80 -2.00
N ALA A 291 3.69 -5.33 -2.35
CA ALA A 291 2.40 -4.66 -2.20
C ALA A 291 1.73 -4.88 -0.84
N ALA A 292 1.88 -6.07 -0.26
CA ALA A 292 1.14 -6.49 0.93
C ALA A 292 1.93 -6.32 2.23
N LEU A 293 3.27 -6.29 2.17
CA LEU A 293 4.11 -6.19 3.36
C LEU A 293 4.49 -4.73 3.65
N PRO A 294 4.43 -4.27 4.91
CA PRO A 294 4.75 -2.89 5.31
C PRO A 294 6.27 -2.68 5.41
N LEU A 295 7.04 -3.19 4.46
CA LEU A 295 8.49 -3.06 4.42
C LEU A 295 8.88 -1.97 3.42
N ALA A 296 9.54 -0.94 3.94
CA ALA A 296 10.01 0.16 3.12
C ALA A 296 11.05 -0.35 2.11
N ARG A 297 10.96 0.14 0.88
CA ARG A 297 11.85 -0.26 -0.21
C ARG A 297 12.86 0.83 -0.52
N PRO A 298 14.08 0.46 -0.96
CA PRO A 298 15.05 1.41 -1.50
C PRO A 298 14.60 1.99 -2.84
#